data_AF-B9ENP3-F1
#
_entry.id   AF-B9ENP3-F1
#
_cell.length_a   1.000
_cell.length_b   1.000
_cell.length_c   1.000
_cell.angle_alpha   90.00
_cell.angle_beta   90.00
_cell.angle_gamma   90.00
#
_symmetry.space_group_name_H-M   'P 1'
#
loop_
_entity.id
_entity.type
_entity.pdbx_description
1 polymer ?
#
loop_
_entity_poly.entity_id
_entity_poly.type
_entity_poly.pdbx_seq_one_letter_code
_entity_poly.pdbx_strand_id
1 'polypeptide(L)'
;MLGNVCRATTLNSGRIRPLFSAICSPSAKMLNAATMKRFMTVEHGKKFIDKNVKLNRPVSPHLSIYKMELPPLLSGSHRTTGFIFTVMSVSVATMSFLPWNWATILETMRYYVPYPPIVFAKFGCVAGVSYHFFNGIRHLVWDLGYGFKMPTLYKTGYLVIALALLNGLRVTVNGTQCSKAPGSFQ
;
A
#
# COMPACT_ATOMS: atom_id res chain seq x y z
N MET A 1 -14.66 50.26 16.62
CA MET A 1 -14.02 50.39 17.94
C MET A 1 -15.10 50.69 18.96
N LEU A 2 -15.18 49.85 20.00
CA LEU A 2 -15.59 50.16 21.39
C LEU A 2 -17.03 50.70 21.61
N GLY A 3 -17.91 50.14 22.43
CA GLY A 3 -17.80 49.06 23.39
C GLY A 3 -19.14 48.93 24.14
N ASN A 4 -19.64 47.71 24.30
CA ASN A 4 -20.79 47.43 25.16
C ASN A 4 -20.30 47.34 26.61
N VAL A 5 -20.69 48.33 27.41
CA VAL A 5 -20.54 48.30 28.87
C VAL A 5 -21.63 47.38 29.41
N CYS A 6 -21.26 46.22 29.94
CA CYS A 6 -22.17 45.44 30.78
C CYS A 6 -21.46 45.09 32.09
N ARG A 7 -21.85 45.85 33.11
CA ARG A 7 -21.38 45.85 34.49
C ARG A 7 -21.82 44.54 35.17
N ALA A 8 -20.87 43.74 35.63
CA ALA A 8 -21.14 42.62 36.52
C ALA A 8 -21.43 43.15 37.92
N THR A 9 -22.62 42.87 38.46
CA THR A 9 -22.87 42.99 39.89
C THR A 9 -23.45 41.68 40.40
N THR A 10 -22.70 41.08 41.30
CA THR A 10 -22.95 39.87 42.07
C THR A 10 -24.11 40.06 43.06
N LEU A 11 -24.85 38.98 43.34
CA LEU A 11 -25.62 38.61 44.56
C LEU A 11 -26.55 37.47 44.11
N ASN A 12 -26.92 36.42 44.86
CA ASN A 12 -26.65 35.93 46.19
C ASN A 12 -27.24 34.50 46.24
N SER A 13 -26.65 33.62 47.06
CA SER A 13 -27.23 32.44 47.70
C SER A 13 -28.25 31.55 46.95
N GLY A 14 -27.75 30.38 46.52
CA GLY A 14 -28.28 29.13 47.06
C GLY A 14 -29.58 28.55 46.47
N ARG A 15 -29.63 28.28 45.16
CA ARG A 15 -30.41 27.16 44.58
C ARG A 15 -30.08 26.96 43.09
N ILE A 16 -29.21 26.02 42.72
CA ILE A 16 -28.96 25.69 41.31
C ILE A 16 -29.83 24.51 40.91
N ARG A 17 -30.98 24.81 40.30
CA ARG A 17 -31.67 23.91 39.36
C ARG A 17 -30.89 23.95 38.04
N PRO A 18 -30.79 22.88 37.25
CA PRO A 18 -30.07 22.92 35.99
C PRO A 18 -30.87 23.77 34.99
N LEU A 19 -30.49 25.04 34.87
CA LEU A 19 -31.00 25.96 33.86
C LEU A 19 -29.99 26.02 32.70
N PHE A 20 -29.81 24.90 32.01
CA PHE A 20 -29.21 24.89 30.68
C PHE A 20 -30.31 24.55 29.66
N SER A 21 -31.33 25.40 29.59
CA SER A 21 -32.09 25.61 28.36
C SER A 21 -31.26 26.53 27.45
N ALA A 22 -30.17 26.00 26.91
CA ALA A 22 -29.38 26.67 25.88
C ALA A 22 -29.72 26.01 24.53
N ILE A 23 -30.75 26.57 23.90
CA ILE A 23 -30.91 26.78 22.45
C ILE A 23 -29.96 25.92 21.60
N CYS A 24 -30.35 24.66 21.35
CA CYS A 24 -29.90 23.94 20.18
C CYS A 24 -31.09 23.89 19.24
N SER A 25 -31.07 24.72 18.20
CA SER A 25 -32.04 24.59 17.10
C SER A 25 -31.80 23.23 16.42
N PRO A 26 -32.72 22.25 16.49
CA PRO A 26 -32.56 21.00 15.79
C PRO A 26 -33.08 21.21 14.36
N SER A 27 -32.44 22.11 13.60
CA SER A 27 -32.65 22.20 12.15
C SER A 27 -31.42 21.68 11.40
N ALA A 28 -30.73 20.70 11.97
CA ALA A 28 -30.13 19.67 11.15
C ALA A 28 -31.28 18.78 10.69
N LYS A 29 -31.85 19.05 9.51
CA LYS A 29 -32.71 18.09 8.83
C LYS A 29 -31.91 16.79 8.76
N MET A 30 -32.24 15.81 9.62
CA MET A 30 -31.67 14.47 9.52
C MET A 30 -32.05 13.98 8.12
N LEU A 31 -31.07 13.94 7.22
CA LEU A 31 -31.26 13.32 5.93
C LEU A 31 -31.70 11.89 6.21
N ASN A 32 -32.90 11.55 5.72
CA ASN A 32 -33.50 10.26 5.99
C ASN A 32 -32.57 9.15 5.45
N ALA A 33 -32.52 8.00 6.11
CA ALA A 33 -31.61 6.90 5.73
C ALA A 33 -31.80 6.46 4.26
N ALA A 34 -33.02 6.63 3.73
CA ALA A 34 -33.34 6.44 2.32
C ALA A 34 -32.60 7.42 1.37
N THR A 35 -32.41 8.67 1.78
CA THR A 35 -31.67 9.70 1.03
C THR A 35 -30.17 9.41 1.03
N MET A 36 -29.62 8.95 2.16
CA MET A 36 -28.23 8.47 2.27
C MET A 36 -27.99 7.24 1.40
N LYS A 37 -28.89 6.25 1.44
CA LYS A 37 -28.82 5.07 0.57
C LYS A 37 -28.79 5.44 -0.92
N ARG A 38 -29.49 6.50 -1.32
CA ARG A 38 -29.56 6.94 -2.72
C ARG A 38 -28.24 7.52 -3.25
N PHE A 39 -27.43 8.16 -2.41
CA PHE A 39 -26.11 8.67 -2.80
C PHE A 39 -25.06 7.55 -2.91
N MET A 40 -25.22 6.48 -2.12
CA MET A 40 -24.30 5.34 -2.12
C MET A 40 -24.61 4.31 -3.22
N THR A 41 -25.64 4.53 -4.05
CA THR A 41 -25.92 3.60 -5.15
C THR A 41 -24.90 3.77 -6.28
N VAL A 42 -24.51 2.65 -6.88
CA VAL A 42 -23.69 2.62 -8.10
C VAL A 42 -24.31 3.48 -9.21
N GLU A 43 -25.64 3.52 -9.29
CA GLU A 43 -26.39 4.34 -10.25
C GLU A 43 -26.15 5.84 -10.04
N HIS A 44 -26.17 6.31 -8.79
CA HIS A 44 -25.89 7.71 -8.49
C HIS A 44 -24.44 8.09 -8.83
N GLY A 45 -23.47 7.22 -8.50
CA GLY A 45 -22.07 7.40 -8.86
C GLY A 45 -21.87 7.54 -10.37
N LYS A 46 -22.51 6.66 -11.17
CA LYS A 46 -22.49 6.75 -12.64
C LYS A 46 -23.03 8.09 -13.14
N LYS A 47 -24.23 8.50 -12.68
CA LYS A 47 -24.84 9.80 -13.04
C LYS A 47 -23.94 10.99 -12.70
N PHE A 48 -23.24 10.94 -11.56
CA PHE A 48 -22.28 11.98 -11.17
C PHE A 48 -21.10 12.05 -12.15
N ILE A 49 -20.50 10.91 -12.51
CA ILE A 49 -19.40 10.86 -13.49
C ILE A 49 -19.86 11.36 -14.86
N ASP A 50 -20.98 10.85 -15.37
CA ASP A 50 -21.54 11.23 -16.68
C ASP A 50 -21.80 12.74 -16.75
N LYS A 51 -22.30 13.33 -15.66
CA LYS A 51 -22.49 14.79 -15.55
C LYS A 51 -21.17 15.54 -15.62
N ASN A 52 -20.12 15.10 -14.92
CA ASN A 52 -18.82 15.79 -14.93
C ASN A 52 -18.10 15.65 -16.28
N VAL A 53 -18.23 14.49 -16.94
CA VAL A 53 -17.73 14.26 -18.31
C VAL A 53 -18.47 15.18 -19.29
N LYS A 54 -19.81 15.24 -19.23
CA LYS A 54 -20.63 16.14 -20.06
C LYS A 54 -20.27 17.62 -19.86
N LEU A 55 -19.86 18.00 -18.66
CA LEU A 55 -19.45 19.36 -18.33
C LEU A 55 -17.97 19.65 -18.60
N ASN A 56 -17.19 18.70 -19.15
CA ASN A 56 -15.76 18.82 -19.43
C ASN A 56 -14.94 19.36 -18.23
N ARG A 57 -15.26 18.90 -17.03
CA ARG A 57 -14.56 19.34 -15.82
C ARG A 57 -13.19 18.66 -15.76
N PRO A 58 -12.09 19.42 -15.64
CA PRO A 58 -10.76 18.82 -15.52
C PRO A 58 -10.63 18.10 -14.18
N VAL A 59 -9.93 16.96 -14.19
CA VAL A 59 -9.55 16.24 -12.97
C VAL A 59 -8.36 16.96 -12.35
N SER A 60 -8.43 17.24 -11.05
CA SER A 60 -7.30 17.84 -10.34
C SER A 60 -6.06 16.94 -10.44
N PRO A 61 -4.86 17.50 -10.65
CA PRO A 61 -3.63 16.71 -10.59
C PRO A 61 -3.53 16.04 -9.22
N HIS A 62 -3.20 14.75 -9.19
CA HIS A 62 -3.18 13.95 -7.96
C HIS A 62 -1.82 13.29 -7.77
N LEU A 63 -1.41 12.37 -8.65
CA LEU A 63 -0.10 11.71 -8.52
C LEU A 63 1.09 12.64 -8.73
N SER A 64 0.95 13.67 -9.57
CA SER A 64 2.05 14.59 -9.91
C SER A 64 2.37 15.60 -8.80
N ILE A 65 1.40 15.90 -7.93
CA ILE A 65 1.56 16.89 -6.85
C ILE A 65 1.62 16.26 -5.46
N TYR A 66 1.35 14.95 -5.34
CA TYR A 66 1.32 14.26 -4.06
C TYR A 66 2.73 13.96 -3.56
N LYS A 67 2.98 14.21 -2.27
CA LYS A 67 4.25 13.88 -1.61
C LYS A 67 4.33 12.36 -1.39
N MET A 68 5.27 11.71 -2.08
CA MET A 68 5.49 10.27 -1.93
C MET A 68 6.14 9.95 -0.58
N GLU A 69 5.33 9.44 0.36
CA GLU A 69 5.80 8.90 1.63
C GLU A 69 6.07 7.38 1.55
N LEU A 70 6.66 6.82 2.60
CA LEU A 70 7.01 5.39 2.66
C LEU A 70 5.77 4.47 2.48
N PRO A 71 4.62 4.66 3.17
CA PRO A 71 3.48 3.73 3.06
C PRO A 71 2.89 3.56 1.64
N PRO A 72 2.58 4.62 0.86
CA PRO A 72 2.08 4.45 -0.49
C PRO A 72 3.11 3.81 -1.43
N LEU A 73 4.40 4.07 -1.23
CA LEU A 73 5.47 3.42 -2.00
C LEU A 73 5.53 1.91 -1.73
N LEU A 74 5.41 1.48 -0.46
CA LEU A 74 5.36 0.05 -0.12
C LEU A 74 4.08 -0.61 -0.67
N SER A 75 2.93 0.07 -0.60
CA SER A 75 1.70 -0.45 -1.20
C SER A 75 1.83 -0.60 -2.72
N GLY A 76 2.42 0.38 -3.41
CA GLY A 76 2.63 0.32 -4.85
C GLY A 76 3.57 -0.82 -5.25
N SER A 77 4.72 -0.91 -4.60
CA SER A 77 5.71 -1.98 -4.85
C SER A 77 5.19 -3.37 -4.50
N HIS A 78 4.29 -3.53 -3.51
CA HIS A 78 3.65 -4.81 -3.23
C HIS A 78 2.76 -5.28 -4.39
N ARG A 79 2.03 -4.36 -5.02
CA ARG A 79 1.24 -4.65 -6.23
C ARG A 79 2.14 -4.97 -7.42
N THR A 80 3.19 -4.18 -7.64
CA THR A 80 4.14 -4.41 -8.74
C THR A 80 4.85 -5.75 -8.61
N THR A 81 5.31 -6.11 -7.41
CA THR A 81 5.96 -7.42 -7.16
C THR A 81 4.98 -8.57 -7.35
N GLY A 82 3.73 -8.44 -6.89
CA GLY A 82 2.69 -9.44 -7.12
C GLY A 82 2.42 -9.64 -8.62
N PHE A 83 2.30 -8.56 -9.39
CA PHE A 83 2.14 -8.62 -10.83
C PHE A 83 3.31 -9.32 -11.52
N ILE A 84 4.55 -8.94 -11.19
CA ILE A 84 5.77 -9.56 -11.74
C ILE A 84 5.80 -11.06 -11.44
N PHE A 85 5.47 -11.49 -10.22
CA PHE A 85 5.47 -12.91 -9.87
C PHE A 85 4.35 -13.70 -10.52
N THR A 86 3.17 -13.12 -10.67
CA THR A 86 2.09 -13.74 -11.45
C THR A 86 2.54 -13.95 -12.89
N VAL A 87 3.07 -12.92 -13.56
CA VAL A 87 3.59 -13.05 -14.92
C VAL A 87 4.68 -14.12 -15.00
N MET A 88 5.67 -14.08 -14.09
CA MET A 88 6.77 -15.05 -14.06
C MET A 88 6.26 -16.50 -13.86
N SER A 89 5.31 -16.71 -12.96
CA SER A 89 4.71 -18.03 -12.71
C SER A 89 3.96 -18.56 -13.93
N VAL A 90 3.19 -17.70 -14.61
CA VAL A 90 2.49 -18.04 -15.85
C VAL A 90 3.49 -18.35 -16.96
N SER A 91 4.54 -17.55 -17.11
CA SER A 91 5.60 -17.81 -18.10
C SER A 91 6.26 -19.18 -17.90
N VAL A 92 6.63 -19.53 -16.66
CA VAL A 92 7.22 -20.83 -16.34
C VAL A 92 6.23 -21.98 -16.61
N ALA A 93 4.96 -21.80 -16.25
CA ALA A 93 3.91 -22.79 -16.54
C ALA A 93 3.74 -22.99 -18.06
N THR A 94 3.69 -21.90 -18.84
CA THR A 94 3.59 -21.98 -20.30
C THR A 94 4.82 -22.61 -20.95
N MET A 95 6.00 -22.46 -20.35
CA MET A 95 7.23 -23.06 -20.86
C MET A 95 7.21 -24.59 -20.81
N SER A 96 6.41 -25.17 -19.92
CA SER A 96 6.25 -26.64 -19.82
C SER A 96 5.56 -27.26 -21.04
N PHE A 97 4.92 -26.45 -21.90
CA PHE A 97 4.31 -26.89 -23.15
C PHE A 97 5.22 -26.70 -24.39
N LEU A 98 6.37 -26.05 -24.23
CA LEU A 98 7.35 -25.87 -25.29
C LEU A 98 8.25 -27.13 -25.40
N PRO A 99 8.80 -27.43 -26.58
CA PRO A 99 9.66 -28.61 -26.78
C PRO A 99 11.06 -28.47 -26.16
N TRP A 100 11.32 -27.38 -25.43
CA TRP A 100 12.63 -27.07 -24.86
C TRP A 100 12.76 -27.65 -23.44
N ASN A 101 13.87 -28.33 -23.19
CA ASN A 101 14.19 -28.86 -21.87
C ASN A 101 14.90 -27.81 -21.00
N TRP A 102 14.71 -27.89 -19.68
CA TRP A 102 15.31 -26.92 -18.76
C TRP A 102 16.84 -26.92 -18.80
N ALA A 103 17.44 -28.10 -18.97
CA ALA A 103 18.89 -28.28 -19.05
C ALA A 103 19.51 -27.47 -20.20
N THR A 104 18.91 -27.55 -21.40
CA THR A 104 19.38 -26.82 -22.59
C THR A 104 19.34 -25.31 -22.39
N ILE A 105 18.30 -24.79 -21.73
CA ILE A 105 18.20 -23.35 -21.45
C ILE A 105 19.26 -22.92 -20.43
N LEU A 106 19.51 -23.72 -19.39
CA LEU A 106 20.55 -23.42 -18.41
C LEU A 106 21.96 -23.43 -19.02
N GLU A 107 22.26 -24.38 -19.90
CA GLU A 107 23.52 -24.42 -20.65
C GLU A 107 23.68 -23.21 -21.57
N THR A 108 22.61 -22.85 -22.28
CA THR A 108 22.59 -21.64 -23.12
C THR A 108 22.85 -20.39 -22.27
N MET A 109 22.19 -20.25 -21.13
CA MET A 109 22.39 -19.12 -20.22
C MET A 109 23.82 -19.08 -19.66
N ARG A 110 24.42 -20.24 -19.37
CA ARG A 110 25.81 -20.35 -18.91
C ARG A 110 26.81 -19.87 -19.97
N TYR A 111 26.56 -20.12 -21.25
CA TYR A 111 27.46 -19.73 -22.33
C TYR A 111 27.33 -18.24 -22.70
N TYR A 112 26.10 -17.71 -22.74
CA TYR A 112 25.84 -16.37 -23.27
C TYR A 112 25.75 -15.26 -22.21
N VAL A 113 25.46 -15.59 -20.94
CA VAL A 113 25.24 -14.59 -19.90
C VAL A 113 26.44 -14.51 -18.95
N PRO A 114 27.08 -13.33 -18.80
CA PRO A 114 28.18 -13.17 -17.88
C PRO A 114 27.70 -13.28 -16.42
N TYR A 115 28.62 -13.58 -15.51
CA TYR A 115 28.31 -13.84 -14.11
C TYR A 115 27.63 -12.68 -13.35
N PRO A 116 28.05 -11.39 -13.49
CA PRO A 116 27.49 -10.32 -12.65
C PRO A 116 25.96 -10.11 -12.82
N PRO A 117 25.39 -10.06 -14.05
CA PRO A 117 23.94 -10.01 -14.23
C PRO A 117 23.17 -11.16 -13.58
N ILE A 118 23.72 -12.38 -13.58
CA ILE A 118 23.08 -13.56 -12.96
C ILE A 118 22.96 -13.37 -11.44
N VAL A 119 24.01 -12.82 -10.81
CA VAL A 119 24.00 -12.53 -9.36
C VAL A 119 22.95 -11.47 -9.02
N PHE A 120 22.86 -10.39 -9.81
CA PHE A 120 21.85 -9.35 -9.59
C PHE A 120 20.43 -9.86 -9.82
N ALA A 121 20.21 -10.65 -10.87
CA ALA A 121 18.90 -11.27 -11.14
C ALA A 121 18.50 -12.21 -9.99
N LYS A 122 19.42 -13.04 -9.50
CA LYS A 122 19.18 -13.93 -8.36
C LYS A 122 18.84 -13.14 -7.10
N PHE A 123 19.60 -12.10 -6.79
CA PHE A 123 19.32 -11.22 -5.65
C PHE A 123 17.96 -10.56 -5.78
N GLY A 124 17.65 -9.97 -6.94
CA GLY A 124 16.37 -9.30 -7.21
C GLY A 124 15.18 -10.23 -7.06
N CYS A 125 15.26 -11.45 -7.59
CA CYS A 125 14.22 -12.46 -7.44
C CYS A 125 13.99 -12.82 -5.96
N VAL A 126 15.05 -13.16 -5.22
CA VAL A 126 14.91 -13.59 -3.82
C VAL A 126 14.47 -12.42 -2.92
N ALA A 127 15.07 -11.24 -3.09
CA ALA A 127 14.70 -10.05 -2.33
C ALA A 127 13.26 -9.62 -2.63
N GLY A 128 12.83 -9.68 -3.89
CA GLY A 128 11.47 -9.38 -4.30
C GLY A 128 10.45 -10.35 -3.69
N VAL A 129 10.71 -11.66 -3.76
CA VAL A 129 9.81 -12.69 -3.18
C VAL A 129 9.72 -12.51 -1.67
N SER A 130 10.86 -12.29 -1.01
CA SER A 130 10.92 -12.03 0.43
C SER A 130 10.12 -10.78 0.80
N TYR A 131 10.30 -9.70 0.04
CA TYR A 131 9.55 -8.45 0.23
C TYR A 131 8.04 -8.68 0.09
N HIS A 132 7.60 -9.32 -0.99
CA HIS A 132 6.18 -9.57 -1.23
C HIS A 132 5.56 -10.43 -0.12
N PHE A 133 6.27 -11.45 0.34
CA PHE A 133 5.84 -12.32 1.43
C PHE A 133 5.72 -11.56 2.77
N PHE A 134 6.79 -10.89 3.21
CA PHE A 134 6.77 -10.16 4.49
C PHE A 134 5.80 -8.98 4.48
N ASN A 135 5.71 -8.26 3.37
CA ASN A 135 4.71 -7.19 3.23
C ASN A 135 3.28 -7.76 3.17
N GLY A 136 3.09 -8.94 2.57
CA GLY A 136 1.82 -9.67 2.59
C GLY A 136 1.38 -10.02 4.01
N ILE A 137 2.28 -10.53 4.86
CA ILE A 137 2.01 -10.76 6.29
C ILE A 137 1.57 -9.46 6.97
N ARG A 138 2.27 -8.34 6.71
CA ARG A 138 1.90 -7.02 7.24
C ARG A 138 0.51 -6.59 6.79
N HIS A 139 0.11 -6.85 5.55
CA HIS A 139 -1.25 -6.59 5.06
C HIS A 139 -2.29 -7.46 5.77
N LEU A 140 -2.03 -8.76 5.97
CA LEU A 140 -2.92 -9.64 6.74
C LEU A 140 -3.08 -9.15 8.19
N VAL A 141 -2.01 -8.63 8.80
CA VAL A 141 -2.08 -8.01 10.14
C VAL A 141 -2.97 -6.75 10.13
N TRP A 142 -2.96 -5.97 9.05
CA TRP A 142 -3.87 -4.84 8.88
C TRP A 142 -5.32 -5.29 8.71
N ASP A 143 -5.57 -6.38 7.98
CA ASP A 143 -6.92 -6.96 7.83
C ASP A 143 -7.49 -7.43 9.17
N LEU A 144 -6.63 -7.83 10.11
CA LEU A 144 -6.99 -8.17 11.48
C LEU A 144 -7.25 -6.96 12.39
N GLY A 145 -7.09 -5.72 11.90
CA GLY A 145 -7.35 -4.51 12.68
C GLY A 145 -6.13 -3.92 13.42
N TYR A 146 -4.92 -4.44 13.21
CA TYR A 146 -3.74 -4.04 13.97
C TYR A 146 -2.79 -3.12 13.19
N GLY A 147 -2.02 -2.29 13.90
CA GLY A 147 -0.85 -1.60 13.32
C GLY A 147 -1.12 -0.30 12.56
N PHE A 148 -2.30 0.31 12.70
CA PHE A 148 -2.68 1.56 12.01
C PHE A 148 -2.10 2.86 12.60
N LYS A 149 -1.41 2.80 13.74
CA LYS A 149 -0.73 3.97 14.30
C LYS A 149 0.44 4.36 13.39
N MET A 150 0.57 5.64 13.05
CA MET A 150 1.65 6.18 12.23
C MET A 150 3.06 5.66 12.60
N PRO A 151 3.52 5.68 13.87
CA PRO A 151 4.85 5.14 14.20
C PRO A 151 4.98 3.64 13.90
N THR A 152 3.91 2.86 14.11
CA THR A 152 3.91 1.42 13.82
C THR A 152 3.93 1.17 12.31
N LEU A 153 3.22 1.97 11.53
CA LEU A 153 3.23 1.88 10.06
C LEU A 153 4.64 2.05 9.50
N TYR A 154 5.40 3.05 9.98
CA TYR A 154 6.78 3.27 9.54
C TYR A 154 7.74 2.18 10.05
N LYS A 155 7.65 1.79 11.33
CA LYS A 155 8.48 0.71 11.91
C LYS A 155 8.32 -0.61 11.15
N THR A 156 7.08 -1.01 10.91
CA THR A 156 6.77 -2.25 10.15
C THR A 156 7.22 -2.14 8.69
N GLY A 157 7.14 -0.95 8.08
CA GLY A 157 7.64 -0.72 6.72
C GLY A 157 9.15 -0.92 6.59
N TYR A 158 9.94 -0.31 7.48
CA TYR A 158 11.40 -0.50 7.48
C TYR A 158 11.80 -1.93 7.82
N LEU A 159 11.08 -2.59 8.74
CA LEU A 159 11.31 -3.98 9.10
C LEU A 159 11.17 -4.91 7.86
N VAL A 160 10.10 -4.74 7.09
CA VAL A 160 9.86 -5.54 5.87
C VAL A 160 10.99 -5.36 4.85
N ILE A 161 11.45 -4.12 4.64
CA ILE A 161 12.57 -3.83 3.72
C ILE A 161 13.85 -4.50 4.21
N ALA A 162 14.17 -4.35 5.50
CA ALA A 162 15.38 -4.93 6.09
C ALA A 162 15.38 -6.46 5.97
N LEU A 163 14.27 -7.12 6.32
CA LEU A 163 14.14 -8.58 6.20
C LEU A 163 14.29 -9.06 4.76
N ALA A 164 13.70 -8.34 3.79
CA ALA A 164 13.81 -8.68 2.38
C ALA A 164 15.24 -8.60 1.85
N LEU A 165 15.96 -7.52 2.19
CA LEU A 165 17.35 -7.32 1.78
C LEU A 165 18.30 -8.31 2.45
N LEU A 166 18.12 -8.56 3.75
CA LEU A 166 18.92 -9.53 4.50
C LEU A 166 18.76 -10.94 3.94
N ASN A 167 17.52 -11.36 3.68
CA ASN A 167 17.27 -12.68 3.10
C ASN A 167 17.83 -12.79 1.67
N GLY A 168 17.60 -11.78 0.84
CA GLY A 168 18.15 -11.71 -0.53
C GLY A 168 19.67 -11.80 -0.55
N LEU A 169 20.34 -11.09 0.35
CA LEU A 169 21.80 -11.11 0.46
C LEU A 169 22.29 -12.47 0.95
N ARG A 170 21.68 -13.02 2.01
CA ARG A 170 22.07 -14.32 2.59
C ARG A 170 22.01 -15.44 1.56
N VAL A 171 20.91 -15.52 0.82
CA VAL A 171 20.70 -16.57 -0.20
C VAL A 171 21.64 -16.38 -1.38
N THR A 172 21.85 -15.14 -1.82
CA THR A 172 22.76 -14.85 -2.92
C THR A 172 24.20 -15.22 -2.56
N VAL A 173 24.70 -14.79 -1.40
CA VAL A 173 26.06 -15.09 -0.92
C VAL A 173 26.27 -16.60 -0.72
N ASN A 174 25.33 -17.31 -0.10
CA ASN A 174 25.46 -18.76 0.06
C ASN A 174 25.51 -19.49 -1.28
N GLY A 175 24.70 -19.05 -2.23
CA GLY A 175 24.65 -19.67 -3.54
C GLY A 175 25.87 -19.38 -4.42
N THR A 176 26.61 -18.29 -4.18
CA THR A 176 27.88 -18.03 -4.90
C THR A 176 29.03 -18.87 -4.38
N GLN A 177 29.02 -19.25 -3.09
CA GLN A 177 30.05 -20.15 -2.51
C GLN A 177 30.00 -21.56 -3.12
N CYS A 178 28.80 -22.07 -3.43
CA CYS A 178 28.64 -23.38 -4.07
C CYS A 178 29.20 -23.41 -5.50
N SER A 179 29.28 -22.25 -6.18
CA SER A 179 29.87 -22.13 -7.51
C SER A 179 31.41 -22.06 -7.50
N LYS A 180 32.03 -21.78 -6.35
CA LYS A 180 33.49 -21.74 -6.19
C LYS A 180 34.10 -23.05 -5.70
N ALA A 181 33.31 -24.10 -5.47
CA ALA A 181 33.83 -25.40 -5.08
C ALA A 181 34.69 -26.00 -6.20
N PRO A 182 35.91 -26.49 -5.93
CA PRO A 182 36.77 -27.08 -6.94
C PRO A 182 36.13 -28.39 -7.44
N GLY A 183 35.62 -28.38 -8.67
CA GLY A 183 35.05 -29.55 -9.34
C GLY A 183 33.73 -29.36 -10.10
N SER A 184 33.09 -28.17 -10.06
CA SER A 184 31.77 -27.97 -10.71
C SER A 184 31.70 -26.86 -11.76
N PHE A 185 32.82 -26.28 -12.18
CA PHE A 185 32.86 -25.22 -13.18
C PHE A 185 34.02 -25.41 -14.18
N GLN A 186 33.83 -26.32 -15.14
CA GLN A 186 34.33 -26.18 -16.52
C GLN A 186 33.12 -26.24 -17.44
#